data_AF-A0A419KIH7-F1
#
_entry.id   AF-A0A419KIH7-F1
#
_cell.length_a   1.000
_cell.length_b   1.000
_cell.length_c   1.000
_cell.angle_alpha   90.00
_cell.angle_beta   90.00
_cell.angle_gamma   90.00
#
_symmetry.space_group_name_H-M   'P 1'
#
loop_
_entity.id
_entity.type
_entity.pdbx_description
1 polymer ?
#
loop_
_entity_poly.entity_id
_entity_poly.type
_entity_poly.pdbx_seq_one_letter_code
_entity_poly.pdbx_strand_id
1 'polypeptide(L)'
;MNEPILKETFKVAHGKRIVFRSAEKVEVEEFSVRRPETNEVLIRTLKTLISPGTERAFLKALPNTPRVFPQYPGYSNIGVILEVG
;
A
#
# COMPACT_ATOMS: atom_id res chain seq x y z
N MET A 1 36.80 -13.81 -8.13
CA MET A 1 36.65 -12.43 -8.63
C MET A 1 35.19 -12.07 -8.46
N ASN A 2 34.85 -11.29 -7.43
CA ASN A 2 33.47 -10.82 -7.24
C ASN A 2 33.24 -9.67 -8.20
N GLU A 3 32.31 -9.82 -9.13
CA GLU A 3 31.78 -8.67 -9.86
C GLU A 3 31.10 -7.73 -8.85
N PRO A 4 31.34 -6.42 -8.94
CA PRO A 4 30.57 -5.47 -8.18
C PRO A 4 29.13 -5.54 -8.71
N ILE A 5 28.20 -6.05 -7.89
CA ILE A 5 26.77 -5.90 -8.13
C ILE A 5 26.54 -4.39 -8.23
N LEU A 6 26.39 -3.89 -9.45
CA LEU A 6 25.96 -2.54 -9.72
C LEU A 6 24.68 -2.33 -8.91
N LYS A 7 24.76 -1.51 -7.85
CA LYS A 7 23.59 -1.03 -7.13
C LYS A 7 22.81 -0.18 -8.12
N GLU A 8 21.91 -0.83 -8.86
CA GLU A 8 20.98 -0.18 -9.76
C GLU A 8 20.30 0.94 -8.96
N THR A 9 20.52 2.18 -9.43
CA THR A 9 20.01 3.37 -8.77
C THR A 9 18.49 3.24 -8.72
N PHE A 10 17.89 3.34 -7.53
CA PHE A 10 16.43 3.34 -7.44
C PHE A 10 15.94 4.53 -8.25
N LYS A 11 15.16 4.27 -9.28
CA LYS A 11 14.27 5.31 -9.77
C LYS A 11 13.11 5.36 -8.80
N VAL A 12 12.82 6.55 -8.25
CA VAL A 12 11.61 6.75 -7.42
C VAL A 12 10.42 6.22 -8.22
N ALA A 13 9.84 5.13 -7.72
CA ALA A 13 8.65 4.55 -8.32
C ALA A 13 7.42 5.30 -7.81
N HIS A 14 6.45 5.56 -8.67
CA HIS A 14 5.18 6.14 -8.30
C HIS A 14 4.09 5.06 -8.35
N GLY A 15 3.24 5.05 -7.33
CA GLY A 15 2.10 4.15 -7.24
C GLY A 15 0.79 4.92 -7.17
N LYS A 16 -0.33 4.22 -7.37
CA LYS A 16 -1.68 4.72 -7.09
C LYS A 16 -2.28 3.91 -5.96
N ARG A 17 -2.98 4.57 -5.05
CA ARG A 17 -3.68 3.90 -3.94
C ARG A 17 -5.06 4.48 -3.74
N ILE A 18 -5.97 3.64 -3.25
CA ILE A 18 -7.25 4.09 -2.71
C ILE A 18 -6.99 4.76 -1.36
N VAL A 19 -7.67 5.87 -1.10
CA VAL A 19 -7.65 6.55 0.20
C VAL A 19 -9.06 6.90 0.64
N PHE A 20 -9.40 6.56 1.87
CA PHE A 20 -10.58 7.08 2.54
C PHE A 20 -10.20 8.40 3.19
N ARG A 21 -10.76 9.51 2.71
CA ARG A 21 -10.44 10.87 3.19
C ARG A 21 -11.25 11.29 4.41
N SER A 22 -12.48 10.80 4.46
CA SER A 22 -13.45 10.98 5.53
C SER A 22 -14.49 9.87 5.43
N ALA A 23 -15.45 9.84 6.35
CA ALA A 23 -16.58 8.93 6.26
C ALA A 23 -17.24 9.03 4.87
N GLU A 24 -17.42 7.89 4.22
CA GLU A 24 -18.06 7.70 2.91
C GLU A 24 -17.38 8.45 1.74
N LYS A 25 -16.17 8.97 1.93
CA LYS A 25 -15.41 9.67 0.89
C LYS A 25 -14.17 8.89 0.46
N VAL A 26 -14.19 8.40 -0.79
CA VAL A 26 -13.11 7.62 -1.41
C VAL A 26 -12.45 8.44 -2.53
N GLU A 27 -11.13 8.46 -2.57
CA GLU A 27 -10.33 9.03 -3.65
C GLU A 27 -9.24 8.04 -4.10
N VAL A 28 -8.67 8.27 -5.28
CA VAL A 28 -7.42 7.64 -5.72
C VAL A 28 -6.34 8.71 -5.71
N GLU A 29 -5.22 8.44 -5.03
CA GLU A 29 -4.08 9.35 -5.02
C GLU A 29 -2.82 8.68 -5.52
N GLU A 30 -1.91 9.50 -6.06
CA GLU A 30 -0.55 9.09 -6.38
C GLU A 30 0.32 9.19 -5.13
N PHE A 31 1.28 8.27 -4.99
CA PHE A 31 2.25 8.31 -3.90
C PHE A 31 3.63 7.85 -4.38
N SER A 32 4.66 8.40 -3.77
CA SER A 32 6.04 7.92 -3.97
C SER A 32 6.22 6.61 -3.21
N VAL A 33 6.65 5.58 -3.93
CA VAL A 33 6.99 4.27 -3.38
C VAL A 33 8.38 4.36 -2.77
N ARG A 34 8.49 4.07 -1.48
CA ARG A 34 9.79 3.98 -0.79
C ARG A 34 10.46 2.65 -1.09
N ARG A 35 11.78 2.61 -0.96
CA ARG A 35 12.52 1.34 -0.87
C ARG A 35 12.13 0.58 0.40
N PRO A 36 12.17 -0.76 0.38
CA PRO A 36 12.04 -1.54 1.60
C PRO A 36 13.26 -1.31 2.50
N GLU A 37 13.01 -1.25 3.81
CA GLU A 37 14.05 -1.27 4.85
C GLU A 37 14.41 -2.71 5.23
N THR A 38 15.37 -2.89 6.13
CA THR A 38 15.78 -4.21 6.63
C THR A 38 14.58 -4.99 7.17
N ASN A 39 14.41 -6.22 6.68
CA ASN A 39 13.28 -7.11 6.98
C ASN A 39 11.93 -6.71 6.35
N GLU A 40 11.94 -5.85 5.33
CA GLU A 40 10.75 -5.52 4.54
C GLU A 40 10.87 -6.05 3.11
N VAL A 41 9.71 -6.19 2.45
CA VAL A 41 9.62 -6.51 1.03
C VAL A 41 8.77 -5.47 0.32
N LEU A 42 9.19 -5.07 -0.88
CA LEU A 42 8.38 -4.24 -1.76
C LEU A 42 7.58 -5.14 -2.70
N ILE A 43 6.25 -5.03 -2.61
CA ILE A 43 5.32 -5.84 -3.40
C ILE A 43 4.63 -4.96 -4.44
N ARG A 44 4.65 -5.39 -5.71
CA ARG A 44 3.75 -4.89 -6.73
C ARG A 44 2.44 -5.64 -6.64
N THR A 45 1.44 -4.99 -6.05
CA THR A 45 0.07 -5.53 -5.95
C THR A 45 -0.49 -5.84 -7.34
N LEU A 46 -0.94 -7.08 -7.53
CA LEU A 46 -1.66 -7.51 -8.73
C LEU A 46 -3.17 -7.41 -8.52
N LYS A 47 -3.65 -7.86 -7.36
CA LYS A 47 -5.06 -7.85 -6.97
C LYS A 47 -5.19 -7.69 -5.47
N THR A 48 -6.30 -7.10 -5.03
CA THR A 48 -6.71 -7.08 -3.62
C THR A 48 -8.21 -7.31 -3.53
N LEU A 49 -8.64 -8.10 -2.55
CA LEU A 49 -10.05 -8.35 -2.30
C LEU A 49 -10.59 -7.27 -1.34
N ILE A 50 -11.83 -6.86 -1.58
CA ILE A 50 -12.52 -5.89 -0.72
C ILE A 50 -13.18 -6.64 0.43
N SER A 51 -12.92 -6.19 1.66
CA SER A 51 -13.57 -6.75 2.84
C SER A 51 -14.93 -6.09 3.07
N PRO A 52 -16.06 -6.81 2.90
CA PRO A 52 -17.38 -6.23 3.12
C PRO A 52 -17.64 -5.91 4.60
N GLY A 53 -16.87 -6.49 5.52
CA GLY A 53 -16.92 -6.21 6.96
C GLY A 53 -16.01 -5.04 7.33
N THR A 54 -14.70 -5.29 7.33
CA THR A 54 -13.70 -4.36 7.85
C THR A 54 -13.61 -3.08 7.02
N GLU A 55 -13.38 -3.18 5.70
CA GLU A 55 -13.18 -1.99 4.88
C GLU A 55 -14.46 -1.16 4.76
N ARG A 56 -15.63 -1.81 4.72
CA ARG A 56 -16.92 -1.09 4.76
C ARG A 56 -17.13 -0.36 6.09
N ALA A 57 -16.81 -1.00 7.22
CA ALA A 57 -16.92 -0.36 8.53
C ALA A 57 -16.00 0.85 8.65
N PHE A 58 -14.77 0.72 8.13
CA PHE A 58 -13.75 1.77 8.09
C PHE A 58 -14.19 2.93 7.19
N LEU A 59 -14.67 2.65 5.97
CA LEU A 59 -15.23 3.66 5.06
C LEU A 59 -16.40 4.41 5.71
N LYS A 60 -17.30 3.73 6.41
CA LYS A 60 -18.46 4.33 7.07
C LYS A 60 -18.16 4.96 8.43
N ALA A 61 -16.92 4.92 8.91
CA ALA A 61 -16.53 5.40 10.24
C ALA A 61 -17.41 4.84 11.37
N LEU A 62 -17.75 3.54 11.32
CA LEU A 62 -18.62 2.91 12.32
C LEU A 62 -17.99 2.96 13.74
N PRO A 63 -18.79 2.88 14.83
CA PRO A 63 -18.31 3.05 16.20
C PRO A 63 -17.19 2.09 16.63
N ASN A 64 -17.09 0.93 15.98
CA ASN A 64 -16.07 -0.09 16.23
C ASN A 64 -14.77 0.13 15.44
N THR A 65 -14.59 1.30 14.82
CA THR A 65 -13.39 1.66 14.07
C THR A 65 -12.66 2.82 14.75
N PRO A 66 -11.36 3.03 14.44
CA PRO A 66 -10.62 4.17 15.00
C PRO A 66 -11.20 5.54 14.62
N ARG A 67 -11.95 5.64 13.51
CA ARG A 67 -12.49 6.90 12.96
C ARG A 67 -11.43 7.99 12.72
N VAL A 68 -10.18 7.58 12.49
CA VAL A 68 -9.05 8.45 12.12
C VAL A 68 -8.84 8.36 10.61
N PHE A 69 -8.66 9.50 9.95
CA PHE A 69 -8.42 9.60 8.51
C PHE A 69 -7.12 10.39 8.24
N PRO A 70 -6.44 10.17 7.09
CA PRO A 70 -6.78 9.25 6.00
C PRO A 70 -6.57 7.78 6.35
N GLN A 71 -7.30 6.88 5.68
CA GLN A 71 -7.09 5.43 5.78
C GLN A 71 -6.79 4.83 4.40
N TYR A 72 -5.97 3.79 4.39
CA TYR A 72 -5.52 3.12 3.16
C TYR A 72 -5.97 1.65 3.20
N PRO A 73 -7.08 1.29 2.51
CA PRO A 73 -7.56 -0.10 2.43
C PRO A 73 -6.67 -0.96 1.50
N GLY A 74 -7.02 -2.23 1.34
CA GLY A 74 -6.35 -3.16 0.43
C GLY A 74 -5.48 -4.21 1.14
N TYR A 75 -5.81 -4.57 2.38
CA TYR A 75 -5.02 -5.50 3.19
C TYR A 75 -5.05 -6.95 2.66
N SER A 76 -6.09 -7.33 1.90
CA SER A 76 -6.24 -8.68 1.34
C SER A 76 -5.64 -8.77 -0.08
N ASN A 77 -4.36 -8.41 -0.19
CA ASN A 77 -3.67 -8.32 -1.49
C ASN A 77 -2.77 -9.51 -1.79
N ILE A 78 -2.56 -9.75 -3.09
CA ILE A 78 -1.51 -10.59 -3.65
C ILE A 78 -0.67 -9.78 -4.64
N GLY A 79 0.59 -10.12 -4.78
CA GLY A 79 1.49 -9.42 -5.68
C GLY A 79 2.80 -10.14 -5.94
N VAL A 80 3.68 -9.47 -6.68
CA VAL A 80 5.03 -9.94 -6.99
C VAL A 80 6.02 -9.14 -6.14
N ILE A 81 6.96 -9.82 -5.49
CA ILE A 81 8.07 -9.16 -4.80
C ILE A 81 8.97 -8.51 -5.85
N LEU A 82 9.18 -7.20 -5.75
CA LEU A 82 10.07 -6.44 -6.61
C LEU A 82 11.46 -6.23 -5.98
N GLU A 83 11.51 -6.05 -4.65
CA GLU A 83 12.75 -5.77 -3.91
C GLU A 83 12.61 -6.29 -2.46
N VAL A 84 13.75 -6.63 -1.84
CA VAL A 84 13.87 -7.01 -0.43
C VAL A 84 14.93 -6.11 0.23
N GLY A 85 14.71 -5.70 1.48
CA GLY A 85 15.61 -4.80 2.21
C GLY A 85 16.42 -5.47 3.32
#